data_AF-A0A524JYT8-F1
#
_entry.id   AF-A0A524JYT8-F1
#
_cell.length_a   1.000
_cell.length_b   1.000
_cell.length_c   1.000
_cell.angle_alpha   90.00
_cell.angle_beta   90.00
_cell.angle_gamma   90.00
#
_symmetry.space_group_name_H-M   'P 1'
#
loop_
_entity.id
_entity.type
_entity.pdbx_description
1 polymer ?
#
loop_
_entity_poly.entity_id
_entity_poly.type
_entity_poly.pdbx_seq_one_letter_code
_entity_poly.pdbx_strand_id
1 'polypeptide(L)'
;MRELTGSTNSASHLSRAFTMFRGIMMELAIACLAGLSLGGCVFRAATEGEGPVHAITSPAKWVAGKRTALLVVDMQKIYFPVFKSPIVLSNIQKLLAAADAQGALVVWVYNDPSSSGPGSLAYELAKPLAPAKHHLQVAKASSSAFIATDLEKMLDAEGVGRLVFTGLASNGCVKATVESAEGRGYRVVIAEDAHTIPSTGAKFSTVESMNEAWRKNPRLEVMPASDISFALPEATLRGLGASDWSNSEGFTKFMDESYRKVLARLPETAVQYGLEAWAGIAPGALDGVTPEYIAATDIVEKEVLKELKAYDRSTMIPGDELSASVFARSLEADAEVRRYADLTYPVNPTVFGIAYAAESFFTSVQPVEDEAGARAYLSRLSALAKKLDDTTESLARRALKRSIAPQMVLERALPDIQRMAANDSRYTPFYETLKEKLEAIDAIDIASREAMLAEAEHTISGSILPAYKRMVVEVERLIPKAPKALGIWQAPNGARYYQTLLKAMTTTELTPDQIHQIGLDALARIHQEIVEAGKASDSISGNTAQAVVASAFRKGIGPEEALAAYTHLLRKTESSLESYFPLYPAAPVTVATA
;
A
#
# COMPACT_ATOMS: atom_id res chain seq x y z
N MET A 1 1.47 -61.35 -12.22
CA MET A 1 0.76 -61.70 -13.46
C MET A 1 -0.43 -60.75 -13.63
N ARG A 2 -0.40 -59.94 -14.71
CA ARG A 2 -1.50 -59.26 -15.43
C ARG A 2 -2.49 -58.35 -14.67
N GLU A 3 -2.17 -57.05 -14.64
CA GLU A 3 -2.72 -55.99 -15.51
C GLU A 3 -4.16 -56.15 -16.09
N LEU A 4 -5.08 -55.21 -15.80
CA LEU A 4 -5.60 -54.15 -16.71
C LEU A 4 -6.98 -53.56 -16.29
N THR A 5 -7.00 -52.22 -16.18
CA THR A 5 -8.01 -51.22 -16.65
C THR A 5 -9.41 -51.11 -16.02
N GLY A 6 -9.80 -49.86 -15.68
CA GLY A 6 -11.21 -49.45 -15.63
C GLY A 6 -11.56 -48.19 -14.83
N SER A 7 -11.38 -47.01 -15.45
CA SER A 7 -11.93 -45.67 -15.12
C SER A 7 -13.28 -45.62 -14.36
N THR A 8 -13.46 -44.67 -13.44
CA THR A 8 -14.64 -43.77 -13.40
C THR A 8 -14.38 -42.45 -12.62
N ASN A 9 -14.95 -41.38 -13.19
CA ASN A 9 -15.01 -39.99 -12.73
C ASN A 9 -15.66 -39.80 -11.36
N SER A 10 -15.08 -38.89 -10.56
CA SER A 10 -15.80 -38.08 -9.56
C SER A 10 -14.85 -37.02 -8.99
N ALA A 11 -14.59 -35.95 -9.74
CA ALA A 11 -13.82 -34.80 -9.26
C ALA A 11 -14.42 -33.51 -9.82
N SER A 12 -15.63 -33.15 -9.36
CA SER A 12 -16.27 -31.88 -9.68
C SER A 12 -17.17 -31.38 -8.55
N HIS A 13 -16.75 -31.47 -7.29
CA HIS A 13 -17.44 -30.81 -6.17
C HIS A 13 -16.47 -30.49 -5.02
N LEU A 14 -15.47 -29.63 -5.24
CA LEU A 14 -14.54 -29.20 -4.16
C LEU A 14 -13.92 -27.81 -4.41
N SER A 15 -14.65 -26.87 -5.03
CA SER A 15 -14.11 -25.55 -5.44
C SER A 15 -14.89 -24.32 -4.93
N ARG A 16 -15.71 -24.43 -3.89
CA ARG A 16 -16.49 -23.28 -3.38
C ARG A 16 -16.65 -23.31 -1.85
N ALA A 17 -15.61 -22.97 -1.08
CA ALA A 17 -15.76 -22.58 0.35
C ALA A 17 -14.46 -22.07 1.04
N PHE A 18 -13.43 -21.61 0.32
CA PHE A 18 -12.15 -21.24 0.95
C PHE A 18 -11.64 -19.90 0.43
N THR A 19 -12.34 -18.79 0.71
CA THR A 19 -11.80 -17.44 0.51
C THR A 19 -12.57 -16.43 1.37
N MET A 20 -12.29 -16.35 2.67
CA MET A 20 -12.51 -15.11 3.43
C MET A 20 -12.03 -15.24 4.89
N PHE A 21 -11.27 -14.25 5.34
CA PHE A 21 -10.94 -13.94 6.74
C PHE A 21 -9.96 -14.86 7.50
N ARG A 22 -8.66 -14.60 7.29
CA ARG A 22 -7.63 -14.77 8.33
C ARG A 22 -6.38 -13.93 7.99
N GLY A 23 -6.48 -12.61 8.16
CA GLY A 23 -5.36 -11.66 7.96
C GLY A 23 -5.36 -10.44 8.89
N ILE A 24 -6.37 -10.26 9.75
CA ILE A 24 -6.63 -8.96 10.41
C ILE A 24 -5.83 -8.74 11.71
N MET A 25 -5.15 -9.74 12.27
CA MET A 25 -4.51 -9.62 13.59
C MET A 25 -3.00 -9.32 13.57
N MET A 26 -2.36 -9.24 12.39
CA MET A 26 -0.91 -8.98 12.30
C MET A 26 -0.57 -7.64 11.60
N GLU A 27 -1.49 -7.08 10.80
CA GLU A 27 -1.27 -5.78 10.13
C GLU A 27 -1.35 -4.56 11.06
N LEU A 28 -1.92 -4.71 12.26
CA LEU A 28 -1.99 -3.62 13.25
C LEU A 28 -0.64 -3.27 13.90
N ALA A 29 0.36 -4.17 13.86
CA ALA A 29 1.68 -3.91 14.46
C ALA A 29 2.61 -3.14 13.51
N ILE A 30 2.48 -3.33 12.19
CA ILE A 30 3.33 -2.67 11.18
C ILE A 30 2.75 -1.30 10.79
N ALA A 31 1.42 -1.16 10.73
CA ALA A 31 0.76 0.11 10.40
C ALA A 31 0.80 1.17 11.53
N CYS A 32 1.19 0.81 12.75
CA CYS A 32 1.38 1.79 13.84
C CYS A 32 2.81 2.34 13.94
N LEU A 33 3.80 1.71 13.29
CA LEU A 33 5.20 2.17 13.27
C LEU A 33 5.49 3.19 12.15
N ALA A 34 4.58 3.30 11.17
CA ALA A 34 4.54 4.40 10.21
C ALA A 34 3.14 5.00 10.28
N GLY A 35 3.02 6.22 10.81
CA GLY A 35 1.74 6.92 10.88
C GLY A 35 1.16 7.15 9.48
N LEU A 36 0.29 6.27 9.00
CA LEU A 36 -0.52 6.48 7.81
C LEU A 36 -1.88 5.79 7.93
N SER A 37 -2.91 6.59 7.65
CA SER A 37 -4.32 6.26 7.57
C SER A 37 -4.63 5.25 6.47
N LEU A 38 -5.42 4.22 6.78
CA LEU A 38 -6.18 3.49 5.76
C LEU A 38 -7.68 3.48 6.11
N GLY A 39 -8.42 4.26 5.33
CA GLY A 39 -9.88 4.27 5.30
C GLY A 39 -10.41 2.98 4.66
N GLY A 40 -11.47 2.44 5.26
CA GLY A 40 -12.12 1.22 4.80
C GLY A 40 -12.87 1.40 3.48
N CYS A 41 -12.86 0.35 2.66
CA CYS A 41 -13.75 0.23 1.51
C CYS A 41 -14.58 -1.06 1.62
N VAL A 42 -15.89 -0.90 1.57
CA VAL A 42 -16.92 -1.95 1.63
C VAL A 42 -17.18 -2.42 0.20
N PHE A 43 -17.07 -3.72 -0.09
CA PHE A 43 -17.54 -4.28 -1.36
C PHE A 43 -18.62 -5.34 -1.16
N ARG A 44 -19.71 -5.14 -1.91
CA ARG A 44 -20.93 -5.94 -1.99
C ARG A 44 -20.76 -6.96 -3.12
N ALA A 45 -20.99 -8.24 -2.84
CA ALA A 45 -20.93 -9.30 -3.84
C ALA A 45 -22.15 -9.24 -4.79
N ALA A 46 -21.89 -9.33 -6.10
CA ALA A 46 -22.88 -9.67 -7.11
C ALA A 46 -22.49 -11.04 -7.71
N THR A 47 -23.46 -11.95 -7.72
CA THR A 47 -23.36 -13.31 -8.24
C THR A 47 -23.79 -13.36 -9.70
N GLU A 48 -23.06 -14.12 -10.54
CA GLU A 48 -23.59 -15.16 -11.45
C GLU A 48 -22.45 -15.70 -12.34
N GLY A 49 -22.54 -16.96 -12.76
CA GLY A 49 -21.51 -17.67 -13.53
C GLY A 49 -22.04 -18.22 -14.86
N GLU A 50 -21.11 -18.56 -15.77
CA GLU A 50 -20.94 -19.89 -16.40
C GLU A 50 -19.96 -19.85 -17.60
N GLY A 51 -19.12 -20.88 -17.72
CA GLY A 51 -18.33 -21.24 -18.92
C GLY A 51 -16.79 -21.14 -18.78
N PRO A 52 -15.99 -22.12 -19.28
CA PRO A 52 -14.54 -22.08 -19.17
C PRO A 52 -13.99 -21.08 -20.19
N VAL A 53 -13.75 -19.86 -19.72
CA VAL A 53 -12.98 -18.88 -20.49
C VAL A 53 -11.52 -19.11 -20.16
N HIS A 54 -10.71 -19.45 -21.16
CA HIS A 54 -9.26 -19.44 -21.04
C HIS A 54 -8.83 -18.12 -20.41
N ALA A 55 -8.33 -18.17 -19.17
CA ALA A 55 -7.80 -17.01 -18.48
C ALA A 55 -6.62 -16.48 -19.31
N ILE A 56 -6.80 -15.33 -19.96
CA ILE A 56 -5.71 -14.60 -20.56
C ILE A 56 -5.04 -13.83 -19.42
N THR A 57 -3.91 -14.36 -18.96
CA THR A 57 -3.10 -13.92 -17.82
C THR A 57 -2.07 -12.86 -18.23
N SER A 58 -2.49 -11.80 -18.93
CA SER A 58 -1.59 -10.69 -19.25
C SER A 58 -1.81 -9.54 -18.27
N PRO A 59 -0.75 -8.96 -17.65
CA PRO A 59 -0.89 -7.80 -16.78
C PRO A 59 -1.53 -6.63 -17.54
N ALA A 60 -2.25 -5.78 -16.82
CA ALA A 60 -2.96 -4.64 -17.42
C ALA A 60 -1.98 -3.63 -18.03
N LYS A 61 -1.88 -3.59 -19.36
CA LYS A 61 -1.01 -2.65 -20.10
C LYS A 61 -1.38 -1.19 -19.92
N TRP A 62 -2.64 -0.88 -19.63
CA TRP A 62 -3.10 0.51 -19.42
C TRP A 62 -2.50 1.22 -18.21
N VAL A 63 -1.91 0.44 -17.33
CA VAL A 63 -1.25 0.86 -16.12
C VAL A 63 0.19 1.30 -16.40
N ALA A 64 0.91 0.43 -17.10
CA ALA A 64 2.31 0.65 -17.44
C ALA A 64 2.44 1.64 -18.61
N GLY A 65 1.42 1.72 -19.45
CA GLY A 65 1.38 2.59 -20.61
C GLY A 65 1.03 4.03 -20.24
N LYS A 66 1.94 4.95 -20.57
CA LYS A 66 1.80 6.39 -20.35
C LYS A 66 1.05 7.11 -21.48
N ARG A 67 0.70 6.41 -22.56
CA ARG A 67 0.09 7.00 -23.77
C ARG A 67 -1.20 6.32 -24.19
N THR A 68 -2.04 7.07 -24.90
CA THR A 68 -3.20 6.57 -25.65
C THR A 68 -2.83 6.43 -27.13
N ALA A 69 -3.36 5.42 -27.82
CA ALA A 69 -3.31 5.32 -29.27
C ALA A 69 -4.69 5.25 -29.92
N LEU A 70 -4.82 5.82 -31.12
CA LEU A 70 -5.96 5.68 -32.01
C LEU A 70 -5.69 4.60 -33.05
N LEU A 71 -6.58 3.61 -33.16
CA LEU A 71 -6.54 2.58 -34.20
C LEU A 71 -7.63 2.86 -35.24
N VAL A 72 -7.21 3.04 -36.49
CA VAL A 72 -8.10 3.20 -37.65
C VAL A 72 -8.06 1.91 -38.47
N VAL A 73 -9.13 1.11 -38.35
CA VAL A 73 -9.15 -0.26 -38.88
C VAL A 73 -9.80 -0.34 -40.27
N ASP A 74 -9.08 -0.89 -41.25
CA ASP A 74 -9.55 -1.33 -42.58
C ASP A 74 -10.37 -0.30 -43.37
N MET A 75 -10.04 0.99 -43.27
CA MET A 75 -10.73 2.06 -44.01
C MET A 75 -10.29 2.17 -45.49
N GLN A 76 -10.01 1.03 -46.12
CA GLN A 76 -9.60 0.90 -47.52
C GLN A 76 -10.80 1.09 -48.45
N LYS A 77 -10.60 1.84 -49.55
CA LYS A 77 -11.60 2.19 -50.56
C LYS A 77 -12.29 0.98 -51.18
N ILE A 78 -11.62 -0.17 -51.25
CA ILE A 78 -12.17 -1.42 -51.78
C ILE A 78 -13.42 -1.91 -51.01
N TYR A 79 -13.57 -1.52 -49.75
CA TYR A 79 -14.72 -1.91 -48.92
C TYR A 79 -15.90 -0.92 -48.98
N PHE A 80 -15.78 0.14 -49.78
CA PHE A 80 -16.82 1.16 -49.91
C PHE A 80 -17.83 0.79 -51.02
N PRO A 81 -19.11 1.19 -50.89
CA PRO A 81 -19.64 2.12 -49.88
C PRO A 81 -19.92 1.46 -48.52
N VAL A 82 -19.78 2.21 -47.43
CA VAL A 82 -20.08 1.77 -46.04
C VAL A 82 -21.28 2.51 -45.45
N PHE A 83 -21.91 1.90 -44.45
CA PHE A 83 -23.07 2.46 -43.78
C PHE A 83 -22.74 3.78 -43.07
N LYS A 84 -23.62 4.80 -43.18
CA LYS A 84 -23.40 6.17 -42.64
C LYS A 84 -22.04 6.78 -43.01
N SER A 85 -21.50 6.44 -44.19
CA SER A 85 -20.15 6.83 -44.63
C SER A 85 -19.79 8.30 -44.39
N PRO A 86 -20.62 9.32 -44.71
CA PRO A 86 -20.23 10.72 -44.47
C PRO A 86 -20.00 11.05 -43.00
N ILE A 87 -20.84 10.53 -42.11
CA ILE A 87 -20.76 10.78 -40.66
C ILE A 87 -19.54 10.05 -40.08
N VAL A 88 -19.36 8.78 -40.43
CA VAL A 88 -18.25 7.96 -39.92
C VAL A 88 -16.91 8.54 -40.36
N LEU A 89 -16.76 8.91 -41.63
CA LEU A 89 -15.55 9.55 -42.14
C LEU A 89 -15.26 10.87 -41.42
N SER A 90 -16.29 11.70 -41.20
CA SER A 90 -16.14 12.97 -40.47
C SER A 90 -15.69 12.76 -39.02
N ASN A 91 -16.26 11.78 -38.32
CA ASN A 91 -15.90 11.50 -36.93
C ASN A 91 -14.49 10.90 -36.80
N ILE A 92 -14.08 10.02 -37.72
CA ILE A 92 -12.69 9.53 -37.76
C ILE A 92 -11.71 10.69 -37.97
N GLN A 93 -12.02 11.66 -38.85
CA GLN A 93 -11.17 12.84 -39.04
C GLN A 93 -11.04 13.70 -37.77
N LYS A 94 -12.13 13.87 -37.01
CA LYS A 94 -12.08 14.59 -35.73
C LYS A 94 -11.20 13.88 -34.72
N LEU A 95 -11.31 12.54 -34.63
CA LEU A 95 -10.46 11.74 -33.75
C LEU A 95 -8.99 11.79 -34.16
N LEU A 96 -8.69 11.75 -35.46
CA LEU A 96 -7.32 11.93 -35.97
C LEU A 96 -6.76 13.29 -35.56
N ALA A 97 -7.51 14.37 -35.77
CA ALA A 97 -7.07 15.71 -35.38
C ALA A 97 -6.89 15.86 -33.86
N ALA A 98 -7.78 15.27 -33.06
CA ALA A 98 -7.68 15.29 -31.61
C ALA A 98 -6.48 14.44 -31.10
N ALA A 99 -6.23 13.29 -31.71
CA ALA A 99 -5.09 12.44 -31.41
C ALA A 99 -3.77 13.19 -31.69
N ASP A 100 -3.66 13.82 -32.86
CA ASP A 100 -2.49 14.61 -33.24
C ASP A 100 -2.26 15.80 -32.30
N ALA A 101 -3.31 16.57 -32.00
CA ALA A 101 -3.23 17.72 -31.12
C ALA A 101 -2.81 17.36 -29.68
N GLN A 102 -3.15 16.15 -29.22
CA GLN A 102 -2.82 15.65 -27.89
C GLN A 102 -1.59 14.73 -27.88
N GLY A 103 -0.89 14.59 -29.00
CA GLY A 103 0.32 13.78 -29.12
C GLY A 103 0.08 12.28 -28.87
N ALA A 104 -1.10 11.76 -29.18
CA ALA A 104 -1.39 10.33 -29.15
C ALA A 104 -0.79 9.62 -30.37
N LEU A 105 -0.50 8.32 -30.21
CA LEU A 105 -0.04 7.49 -31.31
C LEU A 105 -1.23 7.19 -32.24
N VAL A 106 -1.05 7.30 -33.56
CA VAL A 106 -2.07 6.90 -34.54
C VAL A 106 -1.57 5.71 -35.33
N VAL A 107 -2.35 4.64 -35.37
CA VAL A 107 -2.03 3.40 -36.08
C VAL A 107 -3.11 3.09 -37.12
N TRP A 108 -2.69 2.98 -38.38
CA TRP A 108 -3.55 2.57 -39.49
C TRP A 108 -3.42 1.08 -39.74
N VAL A 109 -4.54 0.37 -39.69
CA VAL A 109 -4.57 -1.07 -39.94
C VAL A 109 -5.13 -1.33 -41.34
N TYR A 110 -4.39 -2.10 -42.14
CA TYR A 110 -4.74 -2.48 -43.50
C TYR A 110 -4.99 -3.98 -43.58
N ASN A 111 -6.13 -4.38 -44.14
CA ASN A 111 -6.39 -5.78 -44.47
C ASN A 111 -5.73 -6.12 -45.81
N ASP A 112 -4.70 -6.97 -45.77
CA ASP A 112 -3.87 -7.35 -46.93
C ASP A 112 -3.53 -8.86 -46.91
N PRO A 113 -4.54 -9.74 -47.05
CA PRO A 113 -4.32 -11.19 -47.06
C PRO A 113 -3.47 -11.67 -48.25
N SER A 114 -3.35 -10.85 -49.30
CA SER A 114 -2.58 -11.14 -50.51
C SER A 114 -1.14 -10.62 -50.47
N SER A 115 -0.72 -9.98 -49.37
CA SER A 115 0.62 -9.38 -49.23
C SER A 115 0.98 -8.42 -50.38
N SER A 116 0.01 -7.61 -50.80
CA SER A 116 0.09 -6.66 -51.92
C SER A 116 1.05 -5.51 -51.63
N GLY A 117 1.19 -5.14 -50.36
CA GLY A 117 2.11 -4.10 -49.88
C GLY A 117 1.65 -2.65 -50.11
N PRO A 118 2.27 -1.68 -49.39
CA PRO A 118 1.97 -0.26 -49.51
C PRO A 118 2.14 0.28 -50.93
N GLY A 119 1.23 1.17 -51.35
CA GLY A 119 1.23 1.76 -52.70
C GLY A 119 0.43 0.96 -53.75
N SER A 120 -0.01 -0.26 -53.41
CA SER A 120 -0.97 -1.01 -54.22
C SER A 120 -2.38 -0.42 -54.12
N LEU A 121 -3.26 -0.77 -55.07
CA LEU A 121 -4.68 -0.39 -55.03
C LEU A 121 -5.39 -0.90 -53.76
N ALA A 122 -4.90 -1.99 -53.16
CA ALA A 122 -5.43 -2.51 -51.91
C ALA A 122 -5.23 -1.53 -50.74
N TYR A 123 -4.21 -0.67 -50.77
CA TYR A 123 -3.91 0.30 -49.70
C TYR A 123 -4.55 1.66 -49.94
N GLU A 124 -5.29 1.86 -51.04
CA GLU A 124 -6.00 3.12 -51.27
C GLU A 124 -7.07 3.30 -50.20
N LEU A 125 -6.95 4.34 -49.36
CA LEU A 125 -7.93 4.66 -48.32
C LEU A 125 -9.12 5.44 -48.89
N ALA A 126 -10.27 5.32 -48.24
CA ALA A 126 -11.44 6.10 -48.62
C ALA A 126 -11.24 7.59 -48.32
N LYS A 127 -11.45 8.43 -49.33
CA LYS A 127 -11.40 9.89 -49.18
C LYS A 127 -12.48 10.33 -48.18
N PRO A 128 -12.19 11.31 -47.30
CA PRO A 128 -10.98 12.15 -47.23
C PRO A 128 -9.87 11.64 -46.29
N LEU A 129 -9.86 10.37 -45.88
CA LEU A 129 -8.87 9.84 -44.95
C LEU A 129 -7.48 9.77 -45.60
N ALA A 130 -6.47 10.25 -44.88
CA ALA A 130 -5.07 10.22 -45.28
C ALA A 130 -4.17 10.11 -44.04
N PRO A 131 -3.21 9.15 -44.00
CA PRO A 131 -2.23 9.06 -42.92
C PRO A 131 -1.25 10.25 -42.99
N ALA A 132 -0.96 10.87 -41.85
CA ALA A 132 0.15 11.80 -41.71
C ALA A 132 1.49 11.04 -41.65
N LYS A 133 2.60 11.75 -41.88
CA LYS A 133 3.94 11.14 -41.94
C LYS A 133 4.37 10.44 -40.65
N HIS A 134 3.90 10.91 -39.50
CA HIS A 134 4.22 10.36 -38.17
C HIS A 134 3.26 9.25 -37.73
N HIS A 135 2.24 8.91 -38.54
CA HIS A 135 1.34 7.80 -38.23
C HIS A 135 2.00 6.45 -38.55
N LEU A 136 1.77 5.45 -37.70
CA LEU A 136 2.23 4.08 -37.94
C LEU A 136 1.24 3.32 -38.82
N GLN A 137 1.74 2.29 -39.51
CA GLN A 137 0.94 1.44 -40.38
C GLN A 137 1.20 -0.03 -40.07
N VAL A 138 0.13 -0.82 -40.02
CA VAL A 138 0.18 -2.27 -39.80
C VAL A 138 -0.67 -2.97 -40.85
N ALA A 139 -0.10 -3.96 -41.52
CA ALA A 139 -0.82 -4.85 -42.41
C ALA A 139 -1.22 -6.13 -41.67
N LYS A 140 -2.43 -6.62 -41.90
CA LYS A 140 -2.94 -7.88 -41.35
C LYS A 140 -3.53 -8.77 -42.43
N ALA A 141 -3.35 -10.08 -42.27
CA ALA A 141 -4.01 -11.12 -43.08
C ALA A 141 -5.15 -11.83 -42.30
N SER A 142 -5.37 -11.45 -41.04
CA SER A 142 -6.36 -12.02 -40.12
C SER A 142 -7.42 -10.99 -39.72
N SER A 143 -8.49 -11.43 -39.04
CA SER A 143 -9.53 -10.52 -38.54
C SER A 143 -9.01 -9.55 -37.49
N SER A 144 -8.21 -10.02 -36.53
CA SER A 144 -7.60 -9.16 -35.50
C SER A 144 -6.28 -8.57 -35.99
N ALA A 145 -6.09 -7.28 -35.74
CA ALA A 145 -4.84 -6.58 -36.03
C ALA A 145 -3.66 -7.03 -35.14
N PHE A 146 -3.90 -7.81 -34.08
CA PHE A 146 -2.87 -8.34 -33.19
C PHE A 146 -2.34 -9.73 -33.58
N ILE A 147 -2.97 -10.42 -34.53
CA ILE A 147 -2.59 -11.80 -34.89
C ILE A 147 -1.60 -11.76 -36.05
N ALA A 148 -0.42 -12.32 -35.83
CA ALA A 148 0.66 -12.40 -36.82
C ALA A 148 1.08 -11.02 -37.39
N THR A 149 1.08 -9.99 -36.55
CA THR A 149 1.57 -8.64 -36.86
C THR A 149 2.52 -8.15 -35.75
N ASP A 150 3.21 -7.04 -35.99
CA ASP A 150 4.03 -6.36 -34.98
C ASP A 150 3.27 -5.28 -34.18
N LEU A 151 1.93 -5.22 -34.28
CA LEU A 151 1.13 -4.17 -33.63
C LEU A 151 1.42 -4.04 -32.14
N GLU A 152 1.42 -5.16 -31.41
CA GLU A 152 1.66 -5.15 -29.96
C GLU A 152 3.05 -4.61 -29.62
N LYS A 153 4.09 -5.02 -30.37
CA LYS A 153 5.45 -4.53 -30.17
C LYS A 153 5.56 -3.03 -30.44
N MET A 154 4.86 -2.52 -31.47
CA MET A 154 4.83 -1.09 -31.77
C MET A 154 4.15 -0.29 -30.65
N LEU A 155 3.04 -0.80 -30.12
CA LEU A 155 2.32 -0.17 -29.00
C LEU A 155 3.17 -0.18 -27.72
N ASP A 156 3.86 -1.28 -27.44
CA ASP A 156 4.72 -1.42 -26.27
C ASP A 156 5.95 -0.50 -26.35
N ALA A 157 6.57 -0.37 -27.53
CA ALA A 157 7.70 0.53 -27.76
C ALA A 157 7.35 2.01 -27.51
N GLU A 158 6.09 2.37 -27.77
CA GLU A 158 5.56 3.73 -27.56
C GLU A 158 4.94 3.92 -26.17
N GLY A 159 5.01 2.90 -25.30
CA GLY A 159 4.43 2.95 -23.95
C GLY A 159 2.91 3.17 -23.98
N VAL A 160 2.21 2.56 -24.94
CA VAL A 160 0.76 2.71 -25.07
C VAL A 160 0.04 1.76 -24.12
N GLY A 161 -0.88 2.33 -23.35
CA GLY A 161 -1.71 1.58 -22.41
C GLY A 161 -3.21 1.60 -22.74
N ARG A 162 -3.67 2.66 -23.41
CA ARG A 162 -5.09 2.87 -23.76
C ARG A 162 -5.26 2.91 -25.27
N LEU A 163 -6.24 2.19 -25.81
CA LEU A 163 -6.52 2.10 -27.24
C LEU A 163 -7.93 2.58 -27.56
N VAL A 164 -8.02 3.54 -28.46
CA VAL A 164 -9.27 4.06 -29.04
C VAL A 164 -9.50 3.40 -30.39
N PHE A 165 -10.66 2.77 -30.60
CA PHE A 165 -10.98 2.02 -31.82
C PHE A 165 -11.97 2.74 -32.72
N THR A 166 -11.67 2.70 -34.02
CA THR A 166 -12.51 3.20 -35.12
C THR A 166 -12.40 2.30 -36.35
N GLY A 167 -13.31 2.47 -37.31
CA GLY A 167 -13.15 1.89 -38.65
C GLY A 167 -14.11 0.74 -39.00
N LEU A 168 -13.62 -0.23 -39.77
CA LEU A 168 -14.41 -1.26 -40.45
C LEU A 168 -13.86 -2.67 -40.18
N ALA A 169 -14.66 -3.73 -40.05
CA ALA A 169 -16.10 -3.76 -39.84
C ALA A 169 -16.42 -3.94 -38.35
N SER A 170 -17.51 -3.30 -37.89
CA SER A 170 -17.95 -3.26 -36.48
C SER A 170 -18.14 -4.66 -35.90
N ASN A 171 -18.75 -5.57 -36.68
CA ASN A 171 -18.99 -6.97 -36.33
C ASN A 171 -17.90 -7.94 -36.84
N GLY A 172 -16.80 -7.41 -37.37
CA GLY A 172 -15.70 -8.18 -37.96
C GLY A 172 -14.36 -7.73 -37.37
N CYS A 173 -13.53 -7.10 -38.21
CA CYS A 173 -12.15 -6.74 -37.85
C CYS A 173 -12.05 -5.81 -36.63
N VAL A 174 -12.97 -4.84 -36.48
CA VAL A 174 -12.99 -3.96 -35.29
C VAL A 174 -13.28 -4.78 -34.05
N LYS A 175 -14.33 -5.61 -34.05
CA LYS A 175 -14.67 -6.51 -32.93
C LYS A 175 -13.51 -7.43 -32.56
N ALA A 176 -12.93 -8.14 -33.53
CA ALA A 176 -11.85 -9.08 -33.27
C ALA A 176 -10.61 -8.38 -32.68
N THR A 177 -10.33 -7.15 -33.12
CA THR A 177 -9.18 -6.38 -32.62
C THR A 177 -9.46 -5.79 -31.23
N VAL A 178 -10.67 -5.29 -30.97
CA VAL A 178 -11.14 -4.85 -29.65
C VAL A 178 -11.02 -5.97 -28.62
N GLU A 179 -11.53 -7.17 -28.95
CA GLU A 179 -11.47 -8.34 -28.06
C GLU A 179 -10.03 -8.80 -27.83
N SER A 180 -9.17 -8.70 -28.85
CA SER A 180 -7.75 -9.00 -28.70
C SER A 180 -7.03 -7.99 -27.81
N ALA A 181 -7.34 -6.69 -27.94
CA ALA A 181 -6.76 -5.65 -27.09
C ALA A 181 -7.20 -5.80 -25.62
N GLU A 182 -8.48 -6.06 -25.40
CA GLU A 182 -9.05 -6.30 -24.08
C GLU A 182 -8.38 -7.50 -23.40
N GLY A 183 -8.30 -8.65 -24.11
CA GLY A 183 -7.61 -9.84 -23.60
C GLY A 183 -6.12 -9.62 -23.31
N ARG A 184 -5.48 -8.65 -23.96
CA ARG A 184 -4.06 -8.30 -23.75
C ARG A 184 -3.84 -7.24 -22.66
N GLY A 185 -4.90 -6.86 -21.94
CA GLY A 185 -4.81 -5.93 -20.83
C GLY A 185 -4.77 -4.46 -21.23
N TYR A 186 -5.02 -4.10 -22.49
CA TYR A 186 -5.21 -2.69 -22.86
C TYR A 186 -6.54 -2.17 -22.31
N ARG A 187 -6.57 -0.89 -21.95
CA ARG A 187 -7.83 -0.19 -21.70
C ARG A 187 -8.42 0.19 -23.04
N VAL A 188 -9.63 -0.28 -23.31
CA VAL A 188 -10.23 -0.17 -24.64
C VAL A 188 -11.37 0.83 -24.63
N VAL A 189 -11.30 1.78 -25.56
CA VAL A 189 -12.33 2.78 -25.83
C VAL A 189 -12.81 2.61 -27.25
N ILE A 190 -14.12 2.69 -27.44
CA ILE A 190 -14.78 2.51 -28.72
C ILE A 190 -15.52 3.79 -29.04
N ALA A 191 -15.16 4.39 -30.17
CA ALA A 191 -15.85 5.55 -30.70
C ALA A 191 -17.15 5.11 -31.38
N GLU A 192 -18.25 5.14 -30.65
CA GLU A 192 -19.51 4.48 -31.01
C GLU A 192 -20.14 4.95 -32.33
N ASP A 193 -19.74 6.13 -32.79
CA ASP A 193 -20.17 6.80 -34.01
C ASP A 193 -19.04 6.94 -35.06
N ALA A 194 -17.93 6.22 -34.90
CA ALA A 194 -16.77 6.21 -35.79
C ALA A 194 -16.34 4.80 -36.23
N HIS A 195 -17.20 3.79 -36.10
CA HIS A 195 -17.04 2.49 -36.75
C HIS A 195 -18.29 2.11 -37.56
N THR A 196 -18.13 1.20 -38.54
CA THR A 196 -19.19 0.92 -39.51
C THR A 196 -19.15 -0.50 -40.08
N ILE A 197 -19.99 -0.80 -41.07
CA ILE A 197 -20.08 -2.05 -41.84
C ILE A 197 -20.24 -1.73 -43.34
N PRO A 198 -19.92 -2.67 -44.27
CA PRO A 198 -20.17 -2.48 -45.70
C PRO A 198 -21.67 -2.29 -45.99
N SER A 199 -22.03 -1.46 -46.97
CA SER A 199 -23.46 -1.15 -47.26
C SER A 199 -24.23 -2.33 -47.85
N THR A 200 -23.52 -3.26 -48.47
CA THR A 200 -24.09 -4.50 -49.03
C THR A 200 -24.59 -5.39 -47.88
N GLY A 201 -25.92 -5.42 -47.69
CA GLY A 201 -26.55 -6.17 -46.59
C GLY A 201 -26.56 -5.44 -45.24
N ALA A 202 -26.22 -4.15 -45.18
CA ALA A 202 -26.19 -3.38 -43.95
C ALA A 202 -27.57 -3.22 -43.31
N LYS A 203 -27.67 -3.49 -42.01
CA LYS A 203 -28.79 -3.04 -41.16
C LYS A 203 -28.25 -2.08 -40.12
N PHE A 204 -28.95 -0.96 -39.91
CA PHE A 204 -28.60 0.02 -38.89
C PHE A 204 -28.43 -0.63 -37.50
N SER A 205 -29.31 -1.58 -37.20
CA SER A 205 -29.29 -2.34 -35.96
C SER A 205 -27.98 -3.10 -35.72
N THR A 206 -27.16 -3.39 -36.72
CA THR A 206 -25.90 -4.12 -36.53
C THR A 206 -24.84 -3.28 -35.81
N VAL A 207 -24.71 -1.99 -36.14
CA VAL A 207 -23.74 -1.09 -35.46
C VAL A 207 -24.24 -0.77 -34.05
N GLU A 208 -25.52 -0.47 -33.90
CA GLU A 208 -26.12 -0.19 -32.58
C GLU A 208 -26.11 -1.42 -31.67
N SER A 209 -26.40 -2.61 -32.19
CA SER A 209 -26.33 -3.85 -31.40
C SER A 209 -24.90 -4.14 -30.94
N MET A 210 -23.88 -3.74 -31.70
CA MET A 210 -22.50 -3.86 -31.23
C MET A 210 -22.17 -2.86 -30.14
N ASN A 211 -22.57 -1.60 -30.28
CA ASN A 211 -22.39 -0.62 -29.20
C ASN A 211 -23.07 -1.09 -27.92
N GLU A 212 -24.29 -1.61 -28.02
CA GLU A 212 -25.01 -2.17 -26.89
C GLU A 212 -24.32 -3.41 -26.29
N ALA A 213 -23.78 -4.30 -27.13
CA ALA A 213 -23.02 -5.44 -26.65
C ALA A 213 -21.73 -5.03 -25.93
N TRP A 214 -21.02 -4.02 -26.43
CA TRP A 214 -19.80 -3.52 -25.78
C TRP A 214 -20.08 -2.75 -24.49
N ARG A 215 -21.18 -1.98 -24.40
CA ARG A 215 -21.59 -1.32 -23.15
C ARG A 215 -21.88 -2.28 -22.01
N LYS A 216 -22.30 -3.51 -22.34
CA LYS A 216 -22.51 -4.58 -21.34
C LYS A 216 -21.21 -5.15 -20.78
N ASN A 217 -20.06 -4.90 -21.43
CA ASN A 217 -18.76 -5.30 -20.92
C ASN A 217 -18.18 -4.14 -20.08
N PRO A 218 -18.09 -4.28 -18.75
CA PRO A 218 -17.61 -3.21 -17.87
C PRO A 218 -16.13 -2.86 -18.09
N ARG A 219 -15.39 -3.65 -18.87
CA ARG A 219 -13.98 -3.40 -19.22
C ARG A 219 -13.81 -2.53 -20.47
N LEU A 220 -14.89 -2.22 -21.19
CA LEU A 220 -14.88 -1.40 -22.39
C LEU A 220 -15.56 -0.06 -22.13
N GLU A 221 -14.97 1.01 -22.64
CA GLU A 221 -15.62 2.32 -22.68
C GLU A 221 -16.24 2.52 -24.07
N VAL A 222 -17.52 2.83 -24.13
CA VAL A 222 -18.22 3.13 -25.38
C VAL A 222 -18.79 4.54 -25.26
N MET A 223 -18.33 5.44 -26.13
CA MET A 223 -18.71 6.85 -26.07
C MET A 223 -18.66 7.51 -27.46
N PRO A 224 -19.39 8.63 -27.67
CA PRO A 224 -19.29 9.42 -28.89
C PRO A 224 -17.86 9.89 -29.17
N ALA A 225 -17.48 9.96 -30.45
CA ALA A 225 -16.16 10.44 -30.86
C ALA A 225 -15.84 11.85 -30.36
N SER A 226 -16.86 12.69 -30.13
CA SER A 226 -16.69 14.04 -29.56
C SER A 226 -16.22 14.05 -28.11
N ASP A 227 -16.46 12.97 -27.37
CA ASP A 227 -16.25 12.91 -25.92
C ASP A 227 -14.93 12.20 -25.58
N ILE A 228 -14.24 11.67 -26.60
CA ILE A 228 -12.99 10.95 -26.44
C ILE A 228 -11.83 11.94 -26.27
N SER A 229 -11.27 11.97 -25.05
CA SER A 229 -9.95 12.54 -24.78
C SER A 229 -8.85 11.51 -25.04
N PHE A 230 -7.69 11.97 -25.51
CA PHE A 230 -6.49 11.15 -25.68
C PHE A 230 -5.52 11.29 -24.49
N ALA A 231 -5.75 12.25 -23.60
CA ALA A 231 -5.12 12.27 -22.28
C ALA A 231 -5.64 11.13 -21.39
N LEU A 232 -4.78 10.61 -20.51
CA LEU A 232 -5.21 9.69 -19.46
C LEU A 232 -6.05 10.47 -18.41
N PRO A 233 -7.19 9.92 -17.91
CA PRO A 233 -8.00 10.62 -16.91
C PRO A 233 -7.23 10.92 -15.62
N GLU A 234 -7.39 12.13 -15.08
CA GLU A 234 -6.68 12.61 -13.87
C GLU A 234 -6.88 11.71 -12.64
N ALA A 235 -8.06 11.11 -12.48
CA ALA A 235 -8.34 10.15 -11.40
C ALA A 235 -7.46 8.88 -11.49
N THR A 236 -6.92 8.58 -12.67
CA THR A 236 -5.99 7.46 -12.89
C THR A 236 -4.55 7.86 -12.53
N LEU A 237 -4.22 9.16 -12.62
CA LEU A 237 -2.92 9.72 -12.24
C LEU A 237 -2.77 9.89 -10.73
N ARG A 238 -3.85 10.21 -10.01
CA ARG A 238 -3.83 10.41 -8.55
C ARG A 238 -3.44 9.18 -7.73
N GLY A 239 -3.44 7.99 -8.32
CA GLY A 239 -2.92 6.76 -7.69
C GLY A 239 -1.42 6.53 -7.92
N LEU A 240 -0.80 7.23 -8.87
CA LEU A 240 0.59 7.03 -9.32
C LEU A 240 1.56 7.73 -8.39
N GLY A 241 2.17 6.97 -7.48
CA GLY A 241 3.19 7.45 -6.55
C GLY A 241 4.29 8.29 -7.22
N ALA A 242 4.67 9.39 -6.55
CA ALA A 242 5.84 10.26 -6.75
C ALA A 242 6.04 10.95 -8.12
N SER A 243 5.66 10.38 -9.27
CA SER A 243 5.99 10.97 -10.58
C SER A 243 5.15 12.20 -10.93
N ASP A 244 4.00 12.39 -10.29
CA ASP A 244 2.99 13.36 -10.71
C ASP A 244 2.91 14.59 -9.77
N TRP A 245 3.64 14.58 -8.66
CA TRP A 245 3.64 15.65 -7.67
C TRP A 245 5.05 16.24 -7.53
N SER A 246 5.52 16.94 -8.56
CA SER A 246 6.77 17.69 -8.45
C SER A 246 6.64 18.79 -7.39
N ASN A 247 7.64 18.93 -6.54
CA ASN A 247 7.80 20.05 -5.62
C ASN A 247 8.71 21.12 -6.23
N SER A 248 8.48 22.39 -5.89
CA SER A 248 9.41 23.46 -6.29
C SER A 248 10.72 23.31 -5.53
N GLU A 249 11.85 23.59 -6.18
CA GLU A 249 13.18 23.41 -5.57
C GLU A 249 13.32 24.15 -4.22
N GLY A 250 12.80 25.38 -4.14
CA GLY A 250 12.81 26.16 -2.91
C GLY A 250 11.98 25.53 -1.79
N PHE A 251 10.79 25.02 -2.10
CA PHE A 251 9.94 24.37 -1.11
C PHE A 251 10.50 23.00 -0.69
N THR A 252 11.03 22.21 -1.63
CA THR A 252 11.74 20.96 -1.34
C THR A 252 12.88 21.19 -0.35
N LYS A 253 13.72 22.21 -0.59
CA LYS A 253 14.81 22.55 0.31
C LYS A 253 14.30 22.90 1.71
N PHE A 254 13.25 23.70 1.81
CA PHE A 254 12.62 24.03 3.08
C PHE A 254 12.09 22.78 3.81
N MET A 255 11.42 21.88 3.10
CA MET A 255 10.90 20.62 3.64
C MET A 255 12.03 19.74 4.17
N ASP A 256 13.11 19.55 3.40
CA ASP A 256 14.27 18.76 3.80
C ASP A 256 14.93 19.32 5.06
N GLU A 257 15.21 20.62 5.10
CA GLU A 257 15.84 21.28 6.25
C GLU A 257 14.95 21.22 7.49
N SER A 258 13.63 21.40 7.30
CA SER A 258 12.65 21.34 8.39
C SER A 258 12.50 19.93 8.94
N TYR A 259 12.35 18.93 8.07
CA TYR A 259 12.23 17.54 8.49
C TYR A 259 13.52 17.05 9.14
N ARG A 260 14.70 17.49 8.67
CA ARG A 260 15.98 17.24 9.34
C ARG A 260 15.99 17.76 10.79
N LYS A 261 15.52 18.99 11.02
CA LYS A 261 15.43 19.58 12.38
C LYS A 261 14.51 18.77 13.29
N VAL A 262 13.34 18.36 12.79
CA VAL A 262 12.38 17.55 13.55
C VAL A 262 12.95 16.15 13.82
N LEU A 263 13.49 15.47 12.81
CA LEU A 263 14.04 14.12 12.93
C LEU A 263 15.27 14.08 13.85
N ALA A 264 16.05 15.16 13.94
CA ALA A 264 17.15 15.28 14.92
C ALA A 264 16.67 15.25 16.38
N ARG A 265 15.36 15.43 16.64
CA ARG A 265 14.71 15.26 17.94
C ARG A 265 14.13 13.86 18.15
N LEU A 266 14.27 12.97 17.18
CA LEU A 266 13.82 11.57 17.21
C LEU A 266 14.96 10.62 16.76
N PRO A 267 16.11 10.58 17.48
CA PRO A 267 17.23 9.71 17.14
C PRO A 267 16.89 8.25 16.85
N GLU A 268 16.00 7.63 17.63
CA GLU A 268 15.66 6.21 17.45
C GLU A 268 14.87 5.99 16.16
N THR A 269 13.96 6.90 15.81
CA THR A 269 13.27 6.90 14.52
C THR A 269 14.23 7.12 13.35
N ALA A 270 15.22 8.01 13.52
CA ALA A 270 16.23 8.24 12.48
C ALA A 270 17.08 7.00 12.20
N VAL A 271 17.42 6.22 13.23
CA VAL A 271 18.10 4.92 13.10
C VAL A 271 17.21 3.95 12.32
N GLN A 272 15.94 3.84 12.73
CA GLN A 272 14.98 2.94 12.08
C GLN A 272 14.80 3.24 10.58
N TYR A 273 14.89 4.51 10.18
CA TYR A 273 14.80 4.91 8.77
C TYR A 273 16.14 4.88 8.03
N GLY A 274 17.26 4.61 8.70
CA GLY A 274 18.60 4.72 8.11
C GLY A 274 19.00 6.15 7.75
N LEU A 275 18.45 7.14 8.47
CA LEU A 275 18.60 8.57 8.18
C LEU A 275 19.44 9.33 9.22
N GLU A 276 20.14 8.65 10.14
CA GLU A 276 20.92 9.30 11.20
C GLU A 276 21.93 10.32 10.68
N ALA A 277 22.76 9.91 9.70
CA ALA A 277 23.78 10.75 9.11
C ALA A 277 23.16 11.94 8.36
N TRP A 278 22.06 11.69 7.62
CA TRP A 278 21.31 12.75 6.94
C TRP A 278 20.68 13.74 7.93
N ALA A 279 20.23 13.25 9.09
CA ALA A 279 19.64 14.04 10.15
C ALA A 279 20.68 14.84 10.96
N GLY A 280 21.98 14.54 10.79
CA GLY A 280 23.06 15.16 11.57
C GLY A 280 23.09 14.69 13.03
N ILE A 281 22.63 13.48 13.29
CA ILE A 281 22.52 12.93 14.65
C ILE A 281 23.85 12.31 15.06
N ALA A 282 24.32 12.66 16.26
CA ALA A 282 25.53 12.08 16.81
C ALA A 282 25.34 10.57 17.10
N PRO A 283 26.37 9.74 16.84
CA PRO A 283 26.36 8.35 17.29
C PRO A 283 26.08 8.26 18.78
N GLY A 284 25.24 7.32 19.21
CA GLY A 284 24.90 7.16 20.63
C GLY A 284 23.62 7.87 21.09
N ALA A 285 23.04 8.76 20.28
CA ALA A 285 21.82 9.45 20.66
C ALA A 285 20.61 8.49 20.74
N LEU A 286 19.80 8.66 21.78
CA LEU A 286 18.49 8.04 21.99
C LEU A 286 17.45 9.15 22.21
N ASP A 287 16.17 8.82 22.02
CA ASP A 287 15.07 9.73 22.28
C ASP A 287 15.04 10.14 23.76
N GLY A 288 14.88 11.44 24.00
CA GLY A 288 14.77 11.98 25.35
C GLY A 288 13.35 11.95 25.89
N VAL A 289 13.20 11.62 27.17
CA VAL A 289 11.89 11.48 27.83
C VAL A 289 11.64 12.50 28.94
N THR A 290 12.58 13.44 29.14
CA THR A 290 12.45 14.47 30.18
C THR A 290 11.49 15.60 29.74
N PRO A 291 10.87 16.33 30.68
CA PRO A 291 10.05 17.49 30.34
C PRO A 291 10.79 18.54 29.50
N GLU A 292 12.07 18.75 29.78
CA GLU A 292 12.92 19.70 29.06
C GLU A 292 13.15 19.26 27.62
N TYR A 293 13.40 17.96 27.39
CA TYR A 293 13.55 17.42 26.05
C TYR A 293 12.25 17.54 25.24
N ILE A 294 11.13 17.19 25.86
CA ILE A 294 9.80 17.28 25.24
C ILE A 294 9.45 18.73 24.89
N ALA A 295 9.72 19.67 25.80
CA ALA A 295 9.49 21.10 25.56
C ALA A 295 10.41 21.65 24.45
N ALA A 296 11.68 21.26 24.41
CA ALA A 296 12.59 21.65 23.35
C ALA A 296 12.13 21.11 21.97
N THR A 297 11.63 19.87 21.92
CA THR A 297 11.06 19.31 20.69
C THR A 297 9.80 20.07 20.25
N ASP A 298 8.92 20.43 21.18
CA ASP A 298 7.72 21.24 20.89
C ASP A 298 8.07 22.61 20.31
N ILE A 299 9.14 23.25 20.80
CA ILE A 299 9.63 24.52 20.27
C ILE A 299 10.07 24.36 18.82
N VAL A 300 10.90 23.35 18.52
CA VAL A 300 11.40 23.09 17.15
C VAL A 300 10.25 22.86 16.17
N GLU A 301 9.29 22.00 16.52
CA GLU A 301 8.14 21.71 15.66
C GLU A 301 7.25 22.93 15.44
N LYS A 302 7.03 23.76 16.46
CA LYS A 302 6.24 25.00 16.34
C LYS A 302 6.94 26.06 15.50
N GLU A 303 8.26 26.15 15.58
CA GLU A 303 9.05 27.03 14.71
C GLU A 303 8.92 26.60 13.25
N VAL A 304 9.09 25.31 12.96
CA VAL A 304 8.87 24.76 11.61
C VAL A 304 7.44 25.01 11.12
N LEU A 305 6.42 24.74 11.95
CA LEU A 305 5.03 24.97 11.60
C LEU A 305 4.75 26.46 11.31
N LYS A 306 5.37 27.36 12.07
CA LYS A 306 5.25 28.80 11.86
C LYS A 306 5.88 29.21 10.52
N GLU A 307 7.06 28.71 10.20
CA GLU A 307 7.72 28.95 8.91
C GLU A 307 6.87 28.40 7.75
N LEU A 308 6.34 27.18 7.89
CA LEU A 308 5.46 26.56 6.90
C LEU A 308 4.18 27.37 6.67
N LYS A 309 3.57 27.92 7.73
CA LYS A 309 2.37 28.77 7.64
C LYS A 309 2.62 30.16 7.04
N ALA A 310 3.87 30.57 6.90
CA ALA A 310 4.21 31.85 6.27
C ALA A 310 4.14 31.79 4.73
N TYR A 311 4.10 30.60 4.14
CA TYR A 311 3.92 30.44 2.70
C TYR A 311 2.49 30.80 2.25
N ASP A 312 2.37 31.56 1.16
CA ASP A 312 1.09 31.80 0.51
C ASP A 312 0.63 30.57 -0.27
N ARG A 313 -0.27 29.81 0.35
CA ARG A 313 -0.86 28.57 -0.17
C ARG A 313 -1.51 28.74 -1.54
N SER A 314 -2.02 29.93 -1.87
CA SER A 314 -2.68 30.19 -3.15
C SER A 314 -1.73 30.25 -4.35
N THR A 315 -0.43 30.38 -4.07
CA THR A 315 0.64 30.49 -5.08
C THR A 315 1.46 29.21 -5.25
N MET A 316 1.23 28.21 -4.40
CA MET A 316 1.95 26.93 -4.43
C MET A 316 1.51 26.08 -5.61
N ILE A 317 2.46 25.37 -6.22
CA ILE A 317 2.11 24.29 -7.15
C ILE A 317 1.44 23.13 -6.38
N PRO A 318 0.65 22.27 -7.05
CA PRO A 318 -0.12 21.22 -6.36
C PRO A 318 0.73 20.30 -5.47
N GLY A 319 1.95 19.95 -5.88
CA GLY A 319 2.87 19.14 -5.08
C GLY A 319 3.30 19.82 -3.77
N ASP A 320 3.62 21.12 -3.84
CA ASP A 320 4.00 21.90 -2.66
C ASP A 320 2.83 22.05 -1.70
N GLU A 321 1.64 22.36 -2.23
CA GLU A 321 0.43 22.50 -1.44
C GLU A 321 0.09 21.20 -0.70
N LEU A 322 0.15 20.04 -1.38
CA LEU A 322 -0.11 18.75 -0.76
C LEU A 322 0.90 18.43 0.35
N SER A 323 2.20 18.53 0.07
CA SER A 323 3.27 18.29 1.04
C SER A 323 3.16 19.23 2.24
N ALA A 324 2.86 20.51 1.99
CA ALA A 324 2.63 21.51 3.02
C ALA A 324 1.38 21.20 3.87
N SER A 325 0.30 20.69 3.27
CA SER A 325 -0.92 20.26 3.96
C SER A 325 -0.65 19.08 4.90
N VAL A 326 0.03 18.04 4.39
CA VAL A 326 0.35 16.84 5.17
C VAL A 326 1.27 17.18 6.33
N PHE A 327 2.33 17.95 6.08
CA PHE A 327 3.30 18.28 7.12
C PHE A 327 2.73 19.21 8.20
N ALA A 328 1.97 20.23 7.81
CA ALA A 328 1.30 21.13 8.76
C ALA A 328 0.36 20.34 9.69
N ARG A 329 -0.45 19.44 9.11
CA ARG A 329 -1.36 18.59 9.87
C ARG A 329 -0.63 17.69 10.86
N SER A 330 0.48 17.07 10.46
CA SER A 330 1.28 16.24 11.38
C SER A 330 1.77 17.06 12.57
N LEU A 331 2.44 18.18 12.31
CA LEU A 331 3.00 19.05 13.36
C LEU A 331 1.91 19.61 14.30
N GLU A 332 0.74 19.95 13.76
CA GLU A 332 -0.41 20.40 14.56
C GLU A 332 -0.96 19.30 15.46
N ALA A 333 -1.09 18.08 14.93
CA ALA A 333 -1.54 16.92 15.71
C ALA A 333 -0.55 16.58 16.83
N ASP A 334 0.74 16.57 16.51
CA ASP A 334 1.81 16.30 17.47
C ASP A 334 1.84 17.36 18.58
N ALA A 335 1.76 18.64 18.21
CA ALA A 335 1.70 19.75 19.17
C ALA A 335 0.49 19.63 20.11
N GLU A 336 -0.70 19.29 19.59
CA GLU A 336 -1.90 19.15 20.42
C GLU A 336 -1.85 17.92 21.34
N VAL A 337 -1.36 16.78 20.86
CA VAL A 337 -1.16 15.57 21.68
C VAL A 337 -0.13 15.81 22.79
N ARG A 338 0.96 16.52 22.49
CA ARG A 338 2.06 16.79 23.44
C ARG A 338 1.63 17.65 24.63
N ARG A 339 0.54 18.42 24.52
CA ARG A 339 -0.08 19.12 25.67
C ARG A 339 -0.49 18.17 26.80
N TYR A 340 -0.62 16.88 26.48
CA TYR A 340 -0.98 15.80 27.38
C TYR A 340 0.16 14.77 27.58
N ALA A 341 1.43 15.15 27.38
CA ALA A 341 2.58 14.22 27.47
C ALA A 341 2.70 13.46 28.81
N ASP A 342 2.09 13.98 29.90
CA ASP A 342 2.02 13.31 31.19
C ASP A 342 0.88 12.27 31.31
N LEU A 343 0.00 12.16 30.32
CA LEU A 343 -1.10 11.18 30.26
C LEU A 343 -0.75 9.92 29.46
N THR A 344 0.50 9.77 29.02
CA THR A 344 1.03 8.54 28.44
C THR A 344 1.52 7.58 29.52
N TYR A 345 1.62 6.29 29.19
CA TYR A 345 2.07 5.23 30.10
C TYR A 345 3.38 4.61 29.58
N PRO A 346 4.56 5.14 29.95
CA PRO A 346 5.85 4.63 29.45
C PRO A 346 6.13 3.17 29.85
N VAL A 347 5.63 2.76 31.02
CA VAL A 347 5.65 1.37 31.47
C VAL A 347 4.28 0.75 31.19
N ASN A 348 4.26 -0.17 30.22
CA ASN A 348 3.07 -0.91 29.80
C ASN A 348 3.52 -2.24 29.15
N PRO A 349 2.65 -3.26 29.05
CA PRO A 349 3.01 -4.59 28.56
C PRO A 349 2.90 -4.74 27.02
N THR A 350 2.90 -3.62 26.29
CA THR A 350 2.78 -3.63 24.81
C THR A 350 4.13 -3.33 24.16
N VAL A 351 4.18 -3.41 22.83
CA VAL A 351 5.37 -3.07 22.04
C VAL A 351 5.86 -1.63 22.22
N PHE A 352 5.04 -0.75 22.81
CA PHE A 352 5.39 0.64 23.12
C PHE A 352 5.87 0.85 24.56
N GLY A 353 5.93 -0.22 25.37
CA GLY A 353 6.49 -0.16 26.71
C GLY A 353 8.02 -0.04 26.67
N ILE A 354 8.59 0.74 27.59
CA ILE A 354 10.04 1.03 27.61
C ILE A 354 10.92 -0.23 27.59
N ALA A 355 10.49 -1.32 28.25
CA ALA A 355 11.25 -2.57 28.27
C ALA A 355 11.34 -3.22 26.88
N TYR A 356 10.18 -3.43 26.24
CA TYR A 356 10.12 -4.00 24.90
C TYR A 356 10.76 -3.08 23.86
N ALA A 357 10.46 -1.78 23.90
CA ALA A 357 10.98 -0.82 22.94
C ALA A 357 12.51 -0.73 23.00
N ALA A 358 13.10 -0.72 24.20
CA ALA A 358 14.55 -0.77 24.35
C ALA A 358 15.13 -2.08 23.81
N GLU A 359 14.57 -3.23 24.21
CA GLU A 359 15.03 -4.53 23.72
C GLU A 359 14.98 -4.61 22.18
N SER A 360 13.81 -4.34 21.58
CA SER A 360 13.59 -4.39 20.13
C SER A 360 14.49 -3.42 19.37
N PHE A 361 14.72 -2.22 19.92
CA PHE A 361 15.61 -1.25 19.28
C PHE A 361 17.03 -1.80 19.13
N PHE A 362 17.61 -2.37 20.19
CA PHE A 362 18.97 -2.90 20.15
C PHE A 362 19.06 -4.24 19.39
N THR A 363 18.05 -5.10 19.47
CA THR A 363 18.11 -6.43 18.85
C THR A 363 17.79 -6.35 17.35
N SER A 364 16.73 -5.62 16.97
CA SER A 364 16.19 -5.63 15.60
C SER A 364 16.46 -4.36 14.79
N VAL A 365 16.55 -3.18 15.42
CA VAL A 365 16.59 -1.90 14.70
C VAL A 365 18.03 -1.39 14.51
N GLN A 366 18.84 -1.42 15.56
CA GLN A 366 20.20 -0.89 15.55
C GLN A 366 21.10 -1.73 14.62
N PRO A 367 21.65 -1.13 13.53
CA PRO A 367 22.58 -1.81 12.66
C PRO A 367 23.95 -1.96 13.35
N VAL A 368 24.58 -3.12 13.13
CA VAL A 368 25.97 -3.41 13.53
C VAL A 368 26.58 -4.21 12.38
N GLU A 369 27.02 -3.50 11.36
CA GLU A 369 27.57 -4.07 10.12
C GLU A 369 29.09 -3.88 10.01
N ASP A 370 29.62 -2.92 10.77
CA ASP A 370 31.04 -2.57 10.83
C ASP A 370 31.45 -2.08 12.23
N GLU A 371 32.71 -1.69 12.40
CA GLU A 371 33.22 -1.17 13.67
C GLU A 371 32.48 0.12 14.09
N ALA A 372 32.11 1.00 13.15
CA ALA A 372 31.42 2.23 13.48
C ALA A 372 30.01 1.95 14.06
N GLY A 373 29.28 1.00 13.47
CA GLY A 373 28.00 0.51 13.97
C GLY A 373 28.12 -0.12 15.35
N ALA A 374 29.18 -0.91 15.60
CA ALA A 374 29.44 -1.49 16.92
C ALA A 374 29.72 -0.42 17.99
N ARG A 375 30.50 0.62 17.66
CA ARG A 375 30.74 1.76 18.56
C ARG A 375 29.47 2.57 18.82
N ALA A 376 28.64 2.78 17.79
CA ALA A 376 27.35 3.44 17.95
C ALA A 376 26.41 2.63 18.88
N TYR A 377 26.40 1.31 18.74
CA TYR A 377 25.67 0.40 19.64
C TYR A 377 26.11 0.58 21.10
N LEU A 378 27.42 0.51 21.38
CA LEU A 378 27.97 0.68 22.73
C LEU A 378 27.65 2.06 23.32
N SER A 379 27.75 3.11 22.50
CA SER A 379 27.42 4.47 22.92
C SER A 379 25.94 4.61 23.29
N ARG A 380 25.02 4.02 22.51
CA ARG A 380 23.60 3.97 22.83
C ARG A 380 23.32 3.13 24.08
N LEU A 381 24.02 2.01 24.23
CA LEU A 381 23.90 1.13 25.39
C LEU A 381 24.27 1.89 26.68
N SER A 382 25.33 2.71 26.63
CA SER A 382 25.71 3.61 27.72
C SER A 382 24.61 4.65 28.01
N ALA A 383 24.00 5.24 26.97
CA ALA A 383 22.92 6.21 27.12
C ALA A 383 21.60 5.61 27.65
N LEU A 384 21.36 4.31 27.43
CA LEU A 384 20.12 3.64 27.83
C LEU A 384 19.86 3.72 29.34
N ALA A 385 20.90 3.57 30.17
CA ALA A 385 20.76 3.65 31.62
C ALA A 385 20.12 4.99 32.06
N LYS A 386 20.58 6.10 31.46
CA LYS A 386 20.00 7.42 31.72
C LYS A 386 18.54 7.51 31.25
N LYS A 387 18.22 6.97 30.07
CA LYS A 387 16.83 6.95 29.57
C LYS A 387 15.88 6.18 30.50
N LEU A 388 16.34 5.06 31.06
CA LEU A 388 15.60 4.26 32.04
C LEU A 388 15.38 5.03 33.36
N ASP A 389 16.40 5.74 33.83
CA ASP A 389 16.29 6.60 35.02
C ASP A 389 15.33 7.78 34.79
N ASP A 390 15.48 8.50 33.67
CA ASP A 390 14.59 9.60 33.31
C ASP A 390 13.13 9.11 33.17
N THR A 391 12.94 7.88 32.65
CA THR A 391 11.64 7.22 32.59
C THR A 391 11.12 6.93 33.99
N THR A 392 11.94 6.39 34.88
CA THR A 392 11.57 6.11 36.28
C THR A 392 11.15 7.39 37.01
N GLU A 393 11.92 8.47 36.90
CA GLU A 393 11.59 9.77 37.45
C GLU A 393 10.28 10.33 36.86
N SER A 394 10.05 10.07 35.56
CA SER A 394 8.80 10.46 34.91
C SER A 394 7.57 9.77 35.50
N LEU A 395 7.68 8.52 35.94
CA LEU A 395 6.58 7.82 36.62
C LEU A 395 6.25 8.50 37.95
N ALA A 396 7.27 8.83 38.75
CA ALA A 396 7.11 9.51 40.02
C ALA A 396 6.44 10.88 39.85
N ARG A 397 6.91 11.68 38.89
CA ARG A 397 6.34 13.00 38.56
C ARG A 397 4.90 12.91 38.07
N ARG A 398 4.59 11.95 37.19
CA ARG A 398 3.22 11.74 36.69
C ARG A 398 2.27 11.30 37.80
N ALA A 399 2.75 10.50 38.76
CA ALA A 399 1.97 10.10 39.93
C ALA A 399 1.51 11.30 40.78
N LEU A 400 2.36 12.32 40.95
CA LEU A 400 1.96 13.58 41.64
C LEU A 400 0.82 14.31 40.93
N LYS A 401 0.65 14.10 39.62
CA LYS A 401 -0.42 14.69 38.80
C LYS A 401 -1.66 13.79 38.70
N ARG A 402 -1.69 12.65 39.39
CA ARG A 402 -2.73 11.59 39.30
C ARG A 402 -2.80 10.94 37.90
N SER A 403 -1.66 10.89 37.21
CA SER A 403 -1.53 10.26 35.89
C SER A 403 -0.76 8.95 36.01
N ILE A 404 -1.31 8.00 36.76
CA ILE A 404 -0.73 6.66 36.93
C ILE A 404 -1.44 5.71 35.95
N ALA A 405 -0.68 4.83 35.30
CA ALA A 405 -1.28 3.75 34.51
C ALA A 405 -2.19 2.86 35.38
N PRO A 406 -3.25 2.25 34.83
CA PRO A 406 -4.10 1.35 35.59
C PRO A 406 -3.31 0.22 36.26
N GLN A 407 -3.76 -0.21 37.44
CA GLN A 407 -3.11 -1.24 38.25
C GLN A 407 -2.76 -2.50 37.42
N MET A 408 -3.75 -3.00 36.66
CA MET A 408 -3.58 -4.17 35.79
C MET A 408 -2.53 -3.97 34.69
N VAL A 409 -2.32 -2.73 34.21
CA VAL A 409 -1.30 -2.42 33.20
C VAL A 409 0.09 -2.53 33.82
N LEU A 410 0.28 -1.95 35.01
CA LEU A 410 1.56 -2.02 35.74
C LEU A 410 1.88 -3.46 36.19
N GLU A 411 0.90 -4.18 36.72
CA GLU A 411 1.06 -5.59 37.13
C GLU A 411 1.45 -6.50 35.96
N ARG A 412 0.94 -6.24 34.75
CA ARG A 412 1.32 -7.00 33.54
C ARG A 412 2.67 -6.60 32.96
N ALA A 413 3.10 -5.35 33.12
CA ALA A 413 4.40 -4.88 32.65
C ALA A 413 5.55 -5.24 33.61
N LEU A 414 5.24 -5.40 34.91
CA LEU A 414 6.23 -5.66 35.95
C LEU A 414 7.10 -6.92 35.68
N PRO A 415 6.55 -8.06 35.23
CA PRO A 415 7.38 -9.23 34.90
C PRO A 415 8.45 -8.97 33.84
N ASP A 416 8.17 -8.13 32.83
CA ASP A 416 9.13 -7.87 31.76
C ASP A 416 10.33 -7.06 32.28
N ILE A 417 10.07 -6.04 33.10
CA ILE A 417 11.14 -5.25 33.74
C ILE A 417 11.88 -6.04 34.82
N GLN A 418 11.20 -6.95 35.55
CA GLN A 418 11.83 -7.84 36.53
C GLN A 418 12.75 -8.87 35.86
N ARG A 419 12.33 -9.45 34.72
CA ARG A 419 13.19 -10.37 33.94
C ARG A 419 14.47 -9.67 33.51
N MET A 420 14.37 -8.45 32.99
CA MET A 420 15.56 -7.67 32.63
C MET A 420 16.42 -7.35 33.84
N ALA A 421 15.83 -6.92 34.96
CA ALA A 421 16.57 -6.57 36.18
C ALA A 421 17.30 -7.74 36.85
N ALA A 422 16.79 -8.96 36.71
CA ALA A 422 17.30 -10.18 37.33
C ALA A 422 18.32 -10.94 36.46
N ASN A 423 18.53 -10.50 35.22
CA ASN A 423 19.42 -11.18 34.28
C ASN A 423 20.90 -10.99 34.67
N ASP A 424 21.75 -11.90 34.21
CA ASP A 424 23.20 -11.71 34.23
C ASP A 424 23.60 -10.91 32.99
N SER A 425 24.62 -10.04 33.13
CA SER A 425 25.01 -9.11 32.07
C SER A 425 25.28 -9.79 30.73
N ARG A 426 25.84 -11.00 30.72
CA ARG A 426 26.17 -11.74 29.48
C ARG A 426 24.98 -12.44 28.82
N TYR A 427 23.88 -12.60 29.55
CA TYR A 427 22.67 -13.29 29.08
C TYR A 427 21.50 -12.31 28.84
N THR A 428 21.80 -11.01 28.80
CA THR A 428 20.83 -10.02 28.33
C THR A 428 20.74 -10.05 26.80
N PRO A 429 19.55 -9.80 26.22
CA PRO A 429 19.41 -9.65 24.77
C PRO A 429 20.36 -8.61 24.17
N PHE A 430 20.71 -7.56 24.94
CA PHE A 430 21.68 -6.56 24.53
C PHE A 430 23.08 -7.16 24.28
N TYR A 431 23.58 -7.95 25.23
CA TYR A 431 24.90 -8.56 25.10
C TYR A 431 24.91 -9.65 24.02
N GLU A 432 23.92 -10.55 24.04
CA GLU A 432 23.87 -11.70 23.13
C GLU A 432 23.78 -11.24 21.68
N THR A 433 22.90 -10.28 21.36
CA THR A 433 22.80 -9.76 19.99
C THR A 433 24.06 -8.99 19.56
N LEU A 434 24.68 -8.21 20.45
CA LEU A 434 25.96 -7.56 20.10
C LEU A 434 27.03 -8.59 19.78
N LYS A 435 27.13 -9.66 20.59
CA LYS A 435 28.07 -10.75 20.36
C LYS A 435 27.84 -11.42 19.01
N GLU A 436 26.61 -11.83 18.73
CA GLU A 436 26.25 -12.46 17.45
C GLU A 436 26.58 -11.56 16.26
N LYS A 437 26.23 -10.26 16.33
CA LYS A 437 26.52 -9.31 15.25
C LYS A 437 28.03 -9.07 15.08
N LEU A 438 28.80 -8.95 16.16
CA LEU A 438 30.26 -8.81 16.10
C LEU A 438 30.94 -10.07 15.53
N GLU A 439 30.44 -11.25 15.85
CA GLU A 439 30.96 -12.52 15.33
C GLU A 439 30.85 -12.60 13.80
N ALA A 440 29.81 -11.98 13.23
CA ALA A 440 29.58 -11.92 11.79
C ALA A 440 30.45 -10.89 11.03
N ILE A 441 31.22 -10.03 11.72
CA ILE A 441 32.03 -8.97 11.07
C ILE A 441 33.51 -9.39 10.99
N ASP A 442 33.91 -10.02 9.89
CA ASP A 442 35.30 -10.49 9.66
C ASP A 442 36.37 -9.39 9.79
N ALA A 443 36.02 -8.13 9.50
CA ALA A 443 36.94 -7.00 9.52
C ALA A 443 37.41 -6.59 10.93
N ILE A 444 36.69 -6.96 11.99
CA ILE A 444 37.06 -6.65 13.38
C ILE A 444 37.87 -7.82 13.93
N ASP A 445 39.09 -7.55 14.40
CA ASP A 445 39.95 -8.58 15.00
C ASP A 445 39.40 -9.08 16.36
N ILE A 446 39.84 -10.27 16.78
CA ILE A 446 39.36 -10.94 17.99
C ILE A 446 39.55 -10.08 19.24
N ALA A 447 40.70 -9.42 19.39
CA ALA A 447 40.99 -8.62 20.58
C ALA A 447 40.08 -7.38 20.65
N SER A 448 39.81 -6.74 19.51
CA SER A 448 38.86 -5.64 19.40
C SER A 448 37.43 -6.07 19.73
N ARG A 449 36.99 -7.26 19.25
CA ARG A 449 35.67 -7.83 19.61
C ARG A 449 35.56 -8.11 21.10
N GLU A 450 36.57 -8.75 21.69
CA GLU A 450 36.60 -9.05 23.12
C GLU A 450 36.56 -7.78 23.98
N ALA A 451 37.28 -6.72 23.57
CA ALA A 451 37.26 -5.43 24.25
C ALA A 451 35.86 -4.77 24.19
N MET A 452 35.20 -4.81 23.04
CA MET A 452 33.83 -4.29 22.89
C MET A 452 32.82 -5.06 23.74
N LEU A 453 32.93 -6.39 23.80
CA LEU A 453 32.07 -7.22 24.64
C LEU A 453 32.30 -6.97 26.13
N ALA A 454 33.56 -6.78 26.55
CA ALA A 454 33.88 -6.41 27.93
C ALA A 454 33.30 -5.04 28.31
N GLU A 455 33.34 -4.06 27.39
CA GLU A 455 32.72 -2.75 27.58
C GLU A 455 31.19 -2.85 27.71
N ALA A 456 30.54 -3.66 26.86
CA ALA A 456 29.11 -3.92 26.95
C ALA A 456 28.75 -4.58 28.28
N GLU A 457 29.46 -5.65 28.68
CA GLU A 457 29.25 -6.34 29.96
C GLU A 457 29.38 -5.38 31.16
N HIS A 458 30.42 -4.55 31.16
CA HIS A 458 30.64 -3.55 32.21
C HIS A 458 29.49 -2.53 32.26
N THR A 459 29.06 -2.04 31.11
CA THR A 459 27.95 -1.07 31.01
C THR A 459 26.62 -1.68 31.48
N ILE A 460 26.35 -2.93 31.06
CA ILE A 460 25.12 -3.64 31.41
C ILE A 460 25.07 -3.90 32.92
N SER A 461 26.12 -4.51 33.46
CA SER A 461 26.20 -4.84 34.90
C SER A 461 26.24 -3.60 35.79
N GLY A 462 27.02 -2.58 35.40
CA GLY A 462 27.26 -1.39 36.20
C GLY A 462 26.14 -0.36 36.16
N SER A 463 25.43 -0.23 35.03
CA SER A 463 24.48 0.89 34.82
C SER A 463 23.08 0.45 34.41
N ILE A 464 22.93 -0.47 33.45
CA ILE A 464 21.62 -0.84 32.89
C ILE A 464 20.81 -1.70 33.87
N LEU A 465 21.38 -2.80 34.37
CA LEU A 465 20.67 -3.67 35.32
C LEU A 465 20.26 -2.91 36.60
N PRO A 466 21.12 -2.04 37.19
CA PRO A 466 20.71 -1.16 38.28
C PRO A 466 19.59 -0.19 37.92
N ALA A 467 19.55 0.37 36.71
CA ALA A 467 18.47 1.25 36.27
C ALA A 467 17.13 0.50 36.17
N TYR A 468 17.13 -0.72 35.61
CA TYR A 468 15.95 -1.59 35.63
C TYR A 468 15.49 -1.92 37.05
N LYS A 469 16.41 -2.19 37.99
CA LYS A 469 16.09 -2.43 39.41
C LYS A 469 15.41 -1.22 40.05
N ARG A 470 15.89 0.01 39.77
CA ARG A 470 15.23 1.25 40.25
C ARG A 470 13.82 1.39 39.67
N MET A 471 13.65 1.08 38.38
CA MET A 471 12.33 1.11 37.74
C MET A 471 11.37 0.07 38.34
N VAL A 472 11.83 -1.15 38.64
CA VAL A 472 11.06 -2.19 39.34
C VAL A 472 10.54 -1.66 40.68
N VAL A 473 11.42 -1.08 41.51
CA VAL A 473 11.06 -0.52 42.82
C VAL A 473 9.99 0.56 42.68
N GLU A 474 10.13 1.47 41.71
CA GLU A 474 9.15 2.53 41.50
C GLU A 474 7.80 1.99 41.01
N VAL A 475 7.79 1.02 40.09
CA VAL A 475 6.56 0.39 39.60
C VAL A 475 5.85 -0.34 40.73
N GLU A 476 6.57 -1.13 41.54
CA GLU A 476 6.01 -1.80 42.73
C GLU A 476 5.42 -0.80 43.73
N ARG A 477 6.09 0.35 43.93
CA ARG A 477 5.59 1.44 44.78
C ARG A 477 4.31 2.09 44.25
N LEU A 478 4.10 2.08 42.93
CA LEU A 478 2.95 2.70 42.26
C LEU A 478 1.74 1.77 42.14
N ILE A 479 1.92 0.46 41.99
CA ILE A 479 0.84 -0.54 41.87
C ILE A 479 -0.27 -0.35 42.93
N PRO A 480 0.00 -0.27 44.25
CA PRO A 480 -1.06 -0.13 45.25
C PRO A 480 -1.77 1.24 45.21
N LYS A 481 -1.19 2.24 44.54
CA LYS A 481 -1.76 3.59 44.35
C LYS A 481 -2.44 3.75 42.99
N ALA A 482 -2.27 2.78 42.09
CA ALA A 482 -2.74 2.85 40.73
C ALA A 482 -4.27 2.69 40.65
N PRO A 483 -4.93 3.35 39.69
CA PRO A 483 -6.36 3.20 39.51
C PRO A 483 -6.75 1.78 39.07
N LYS A 484 -7.89 1.29 39.57
CA LYS A 484 -8.45 0.00 39.15
C LYS A 484 -9.21 0.06 37.83
N ALA A 485 -9.81 1.21 37.50
CA ALA A 485 -10.51 1.40 36.24
C ALA A 485 -9.50 1.52 35.08
N LEU A 486 -9.89 1.05 33.89
CA LEU A 486 -8.99 0.96 32.73
C LEU A 486 -9.02 2.17 31.80
N GLY A 487 -10.05 3.02 31.91
CA GLY A 487 -10.25 4.13 30.99
C GLY A 487 -9.42 5.36 31.33
N ILE A 488 -8.81 5.98 30.31
CA ILE A 488 -8.01 7.21 30.48
C ILE A 488 -8.83 8.40 31.00
N TRP A 489 -10.15 8.38 30.82
CA TRP A 489 -11.10 9.41 31.28
C TRP A 489 -11.02 9.70 32.79
N GLN A 490 -10.49 8.76 33.58
CA GLN A 490 -10.29 8.93 35.02
C GLN A 490 -9.18 9.92 35.39
N ALA A 491 -8.21 10.13 34.49
CA ALA A 491 -7.14 11.07 34.71
C ALA A 491 -7.63 12.51 34.52
N PRO A 492 -7.03 13.51 35.19
CA PRO A 492 -7.31 14.91 34.89
C PRO A 492 -7.12 15.20 33.38
N ASN A 493 -8.13 15.80 32.74
CA ASN A 493 -8.20 16.03 31.29
C ASN A 493 -8.25 14.76 30.40
N GLY A 494 -8.42 13.57 30.97
CA GLY A 494 -8.39 12.30 30.24
C GLY A 494 -9.41 12.17 29.11
N ALA A 495 -10.63 12.68 29.31
CA ALA A 495 -11.65 12.68 28.25
C ALA A 495 -11.25 13.57 27.05
N ARG A 496 -10.69 14.76 27.32
CA ARG A 496 -10.21 15.67 26.27
C ARG A 496 -8.99 15.09 25.56
N TYR A 497 -8.09 14.45 26.31
CA TYR A 497 -6.96 13.75 25.73
C TYR A 497 -7.40 12.59 24.82
N TYR A 498 -8.38 11.77 25.24
CA TYR A 498 -8.93 10.71 24.41
C TYR A 498 -9.52 11.25 23.09
N GLN A 499 -10.27 12.35 23.15
CA GLN A 499 -10.79 13.00 21.94
C GLN A 499 -9.67 13.57 21.05
N THR A 500 -8.62 14.12 21.64
CA THR A 500 -7.44 14.64 20.91
C THR A 500 -6.71 13.51 20.19
N LEU A 501 -6.45 12.39 20.89
CA LEU A 501 -5.87 11.19 20.29
C LEU A 501 -6.73 10.63 19.17
N LEU A 502 -8.05 10.57 19.38
CA LEU A 502 -8.97 10.05 18.39
C LEU A 502 -8.86 10.84 17.08
N LYS A 503 -8.89 12.17 17.16
CA LYS A 503 -8.72 13.05 15.99
C LYS A 503 -7.35 12.90 15.34
N ALA A 504 -6.27 12.86 16.14
CA ALA A 504 -4.92 12.70 15.63
C ALA A 504 -4.73 11.37 14.88
N MET A 505 -5.29 10.27 15.40
CA MET A 505 -5.09 8.92 14.86
C MET A 505 -6.04 8.57 13.71
N THR A 506 -7.28 9.07 13.74
CA THR A 506 -8.33 8.67 12.79
C THR A 506 -8.69 9.76 11.80
N THR A 507 -8.22 10.99 12.03
CA THR A 507 -8.47 12.15 11.16
C THR A 507 -9.93 12.59 11.08
N THR A 508 -10.80 11.98 11.89
CA THR A 508 -12.23 12.23 11.94
C THR A 508 -12.58 13.32 12.97
N GLU A 509 -13.71 13.98 12.73
CA GLU A 509 -14.33 14.89 13.71
C GLU A 509 -15.47 14.20 14.48
N LEU A 510 -15.70 12.90 14.25
CA LEU A 510 -16.70 12.13 14.99
C LEU A 510 -16.35 12.06 16.48
N THR A 511 -17.37 12.12 17.32
CA THR A 511 -17.21 12.00 18.78
C THR A 511 -16.95 10.54 19.19
N PRO A 512 -16.35 10.30 20.36
CA PRO A 512 -16.26 8.96 20.94
C PRO A 512 -17.58 8.17 20.94
N ASP A 513 -18.68 8.82 21.30
CA ASP A 513 -20.00 8.17 21.35
C ASP A 513 -20.50 7.77 19.95
N GLN A 514 -20.28 8.62 18.95
CA GLN A 514 -20.63 8.30 17.56
C GLN A 514 -19.83 7.10 17.05
N ILE A 515 -18.52 7.06 17.34
CA ILE A 515 -17.66 5.93 16.93
C ILE A 515 -18.04 4.66 17.70
N HIS A 516 -18.37 4.78 18.98
CA HIS A 516 -18.84 3.65 19.77
C HIS A 516 -20.11 3.03 19.17
N GLN A 517 -21.07 3.87 18.78
CA GLN A 517 -22.31 3.41 18.14
C GLN A 517 -22.04 2.74 16.79
N ILE A 518 -21.19 3.33 15.94
CA ILE A 518 -20.75 2.70 14.68
C ILE A 518 -20.14 1.32 14.93
N GLY A 519 -19.34 1.19 16.00
CA GLY A 519 -18.75 -0.08 16.42
C GLY A 519 -19.79 -1.13 16.83
N LEU A 520 -20.80 -0.74 17.62
CA LEU A 520 -21.89 -1.63 18.02
C LEU A 520 -22.71 -2.10 16.83
N ASP A 521 -23.05 -1.19 15.91
CA ASP A 521 -23.81 -1.51 14.70
C ASP A 521 -23.02 -2.45 13.78
N ALA A 522 -21.71 -2.20 13.62
CA ALA A 522 -20.82 -3.07 12.86
C ALA A 522 -20.69 -4.46 13.49
N LEU A 523 -20.58 -4.55 14.82
CA LEU A 523 -20.46 -5.80 15.55
C LEU A 523 -21.74 -6.65 15.40
N ALA A 524 -22.91 -6.04 15.52
CA ALA A 524 -24.18 -6.70 15.28
C ALA A 524 -24.26 -7.27 13.84
N ARG A 525 -23.94 -6.44 12.84
CA ARG A 525 -23.93 -6.85 11.43
C ARG A 525 -22.95 -7.99 11.16
N ILE A 526 -21.69 -7.85 11.57
CA ILE A 526 -20.64 -8.86 11.33
C ILE A 526 -20.96 -10.16 12.05
N HIS A 527 -21.50 -10.11 13.27
CA HIS A 527 -21.90 -11.32 13.99
C HIS A 527 -23.00 -12.09 13.25
N GLN A 528 -23.96 -11.39 12.67
CA GLN A 528 -25.00 -12.01 11.85
C GLN A 528 -24.41 -12.63 10.58
N GLU A 529 -23.52 -11.92 9.88
CA GLU A 529 -22.83 -12.43 8.68
C GLU A 529 -22.02 -13.70 8.98
N ILE A 530 -21.30 -13.76 10.11
CA ILE A 530 -20.56 -14.95 10.54
C ILE A 530 -21.50 -16.14 10.77
N VAL A 531 -22.61 -15.91 11.50
CA VAL A 531 -23.59 -16.97 11.77
C VAL A 531 -24.20 -17.50 10.48
N GLU A 532 -24.55 -16.62 9.54
CA GLU A 532 -25.10 -17.02 8.25
C GLU A 532 -24.09 -17.80 7.40
N ALA A 533 -22.83 -17.34 7.33
CA ALA A 533 -21.77 -18.05 6.62
C ALA A 533 -21.54 -19.46 7.20
N GLY A 534 -21.66 -19.62 8.52
CA GLY A 534 -21.53 -20.92 9.18
C GLY A 534 -22.59 -21.94 8.75
N LYS A 535 -23.81 -21.50 8.39
CA LYS A 535 -24.88 -22.39 7.93
C LYS A 535 -24.62 -23.04 6.58
N ALA A 536 -23.69 -22.48 5.78
CA ALA A 536 -23.35 -23.01 4.47
C ALA A 536 -22.43 -24.25 4.53
N SER A 537 -22.01 -24.70 5.72
CA SER A 537 -21.10 -25.82 5.91
C SER A 537 -21.60 -26.79 6.97
N ASP A 538 -21.76 -28.06 6.60
CA ASP A 538 -22.18 -29.13 7.53
C ASP A 538 -21.14 -29.43 8.64
N SER A 539 -19.91 -28.93 8.47
CA SER A 539 -18.79 -29.14 9.40
C SER A 539 -18.60 -28.00 10.41
N ILE A 540 -19.27 -26.87 10.18
CA ILE A 540 -19.23 -25.67 11.02
C ILE A 540 -20.57 -25.59 11.76
N SER A 541 -20.52 -25.32 13.06
CA SER A 541 -21.69 -25.39 13.93
C SER A 541 -21.70 -24.25 14.93
N GLY A 542 -22.85 -23.64 15.16
CA GLY A 542 -23.01 -22.59 16.16
C GLY A 542 -24.13 -21.63 15.79
N ASN A 543 -24.77 -21.04 16.79
CA ASN A 543 -25.80 -20.01 16.62
C ASN A 543 -25.33 -18.62 17.06
N THR A 544 -24.07 -18.49 17.47
CA THR A 544 -23.40 -17.23 17.76
C THR A 544 -22.11 -17.15 16.94
N ALA A 545 -21.66 -15.93 16.64
CA ALA A 545 -20.42 -15.72 15.90
C ALA A 545 -19.23 -16.44 16.56
N GLN A 546 -19.14 -16.36 17.90
CA GLN A 546 -18.10 -17.03 18.66
C GLN A 546 -18.16 -18.55 18.54
N ALA A 547 -19.35 -19.16 18.60
CA ALA A 547 -19.51 -20.61 18.47
C ALA A 547 -19.16 -21.08 17.05
N VAL A 548 -19.62 -20.35 16.03
CA VAL A 548 -19.28 -20.64 14.62
C VAL A 548 -17.77 -20.58 14.41
N VAL A 549 -17.11 -19.50 14.86
CA VAL A 549 -15.66 -19.34 14.79
C VAL A 549 -14.93 -20.47 15.53
N ALA A 550 -15.33 -20.80 16.76
CA ALA A 550 -14.72 -21.87 17.53
C ALA A 550 -14.84 -23.23 16.82
N SER A 551 -15.97 -23.50 16.17
CA SER A 551 -16.20 -24.75 15.44
C SER A 551 -15.40 -24.87 14.14
N ALA A 552 -15.00 -23.74 13.55
CA ALA A 552 -14.28 -23.69 12.28
C ALA A 552 -12.77 -24.01 12.43
N PHE A 553 -12.19 -23.80 13.62
CA PHE A 553 -10.74 -23.87 13.84
C PHE A 553 -10.29 -25.07 14.68
N ARG A 554 -10.72 -26.29 14.29
CA ARG A 554 -10.45 -27.52 15.07
C ARG A 554 -9.09 -28.18 14.82
N LYS A 555 -8.38 -27.84 13.75
CA LYS A 555 -7.09 -28.44 13.40
C LYS A 555 -5.99 -27.38 13.42
N GLY A 556 -5.06 -27.50 14.37
CA GLY A 556 -3.81 -26.75 14.33
C GLY A 556 -2.92 -27.30 13.21
N ILE A 557 -2.15 -26.41 12.59
CA ILE A 557 -1.10 -26.76 11.62
C ILE A 557 0.26 -26.37 12.22
N GLY A 558 1.31 -27.10 11.87
CA GLY A 558 2.68 -26.79 12.31
C GLY A 558 3.25 -25.53 11.66
N PRO A 559 4.38 -24.98 12.15
CA PRO A 559 5.00 -23.78 11.59
C PRO A 559 5.39 -23.93 10.12
N GLU A 560 5.91 -25.09 9.72
CA GLU A 560 6.26 -25.36 8.31
C GLU A 560 5.03 -25.40 7.39
N GLU A 561 3.96 -26.07 7.84
CA GLU A 561 2.69 -26.14 7.11
C GLU A 561 2.05 -24.74 7.01
N ALA A 562 2.13 -23.94 8.07
CA ALA A 562 1.68 -22.55 8.07
C ALA A 562 2.49 -21.68 7.10
N LEU A 563 3.82 -21.78 7.12
CA LEU A 563 4.70 -21.06 6.20
C LEU A 563 4.38 -21.41 4.74
N ALA A 564 4.23 -22.70 4.43
CA ALA A 564 3.85 -23.15 3.10
C ALA A 564 2.47 -22.62 2.68
N ALA A 565 1.49 -22.64 3.59
CA ALA A 565 0.15 -22.13 3.34
C ALA A 565 0.12 -20.63 3.07
N TYR A 566 0.79 -19.81 3.90
CA TYR A 566 0.88 -18.37 3.70
C TYR A 566 1.65 -18.01 2.42
N THR A 567 2.75 -18.71 2.14
CA THR A 567 3.50 -18.50 0.88
C THR A 567 2.66 -18.85 -0.35
N HIS A 568 1.81 -19.87 -0.25
CA HIS A 568 0.86 -20.19 -1.32
C HIS A 568 -0.24 -19.13 -1.45
N LEU A 569 -0.83 -18.69 -0.34
CA LEU A 569 -1.87 -17.66 -0.31
C LEU A 569 -1.35 -16.32 -0.85
N LEU A 570 -0.12 -15.93 -0.50
CA LEU A 570 0.53 -14.75 -1.02
C LEU A 570 0.61 -14.84 -2.54
N ARG A 571 1.31 -15.84 -3.10
CA ARG A 571 1.43 -16.01 -4.56
C ARG A 571 0.07 -16.00 -5.28
N LYS A 572 -0.93 -16.70 -4.73
CA LYS A 572 -2.29 -16.72 -5.28
C LYS A 572 -2.95 -15.32 -5.25
N THR A 573 -2.74 -14.59 -4.17
CA THR A 573 -3.26 -13.24 -3.99
C THR A 573 -2.57 -12.27 -4.94
N GLU A 574 -1.24 -12.24 -4.99
CA GLU A 574 -0.46 -11.36 -5.88
C GLU A 574 -0.87 -11.53 -7.34
N SER A 575 -0.91 -12.78 -7.83
CA SER A 575 -1.37 -13.08 -9.20
C SER A 575 -2.80 -12.65 -9.51
N SER A 576 -3.68 -12.59 -8.50
CA SER A 576 -5.03 -12.04 -8.66
C SER A 576 -5.00 -10.51 -8.61
N LEU A 577 -4.23 -9.94 -7.69
CA LEU A 577 -4.18 -8.52 -7.39
C LEU A 577 -3.54 -7.68 -8.49
N GLU A 578 -2.57 -8.22 -9.23
CA GLU A 578 -1.96 -7.54 -10.39
C GLU A 578 -3.00 -7.11 -11.44
N SER A 579 -4.17 -7.77 -11.48
CA SER A 579 -5.27 -7.39 -12.37
C SER A 579 -6.16 -6.26 -11.83
N TYR A 580 -6.17 -6.03 -10.51
CA TYR A 580 -7.00 -5.03 -9.82
C TYR A 580 -6.21 -3.79 -9.39
N PHE A 581 -4.93 -3.97 -9.05
CA PHE A 581 -4.03 -2.93 -8.60
C PHE A 581 -3.08 -2.59 -9.73
N PRO A 582 -3.34 -1.49 -10.44
CA PRO A 582 -2.50 -1.11 -11.55
C PRO A 582 -1.06 -0.91 -11.04
N LEU A 583 -0.89 -0.21 -9.94
CA LEU A 583 0.42 -0.02 -9.36
C LEU A 583 0.70 -1.10 -8.33
N TYR A 584 1.39 -2.14 -8.80
CA TYR A 584 1.92 -3.16 -7.92
C TYR A 584 3.38 -2.85 -7.57
N PRO A 585 3.73 -2.74 -6.28
CA PRO A 585 5.10 -2.45 -5.86
C PRO A 585 6.10 -3.49 -6.38
N ALA A 586 7.29 -3.05 -6.79
CA ALA A 586 8.37 -3.95 -7.21
C ALA A 586 9.05 -4.67 -6.02
N ALA A 587 8.88 -4.15 -4.80
CA ALA A 587 9.41 -4.77 -3.60
C ALA A 587 8.61 -6.05 -3.27
N PRO A 588 9.26 -7.22 -3.18
CA PRO A 588 8.56 -8.46 -2.88
C PRO A 588 8.13 -8.49 -1.40
N VAL A 589 6.98 -9.12 -1.12
CA VAL A 589 6.61 -9.49 0.24
C VAL A 589 7.17 -10.87 0.54
N THR A 590 7.91 -11.02 1.64
CA THR A 590 8.45 -12.31 2.08
C THR A 590 7.74 -12.80 3.32
N VAL A 591 7.40 -14.09 3.36
CA VAL A 591 6.89 -14.76 4.57
C VAL A 591 8.02 -15.59 5.17
N ALA A 592 8.29 -15.41 6.45
CA ALA A 592 9.31 -16.16 7.19
C ALA A 592 8.73 -16.64 8.53
N THR A 593 9.31 -17.70 9.09
CA THR A 593 9.09 -18.07 10.49
C THR A 593 9.89 -17.14 11.39
N ALA A 594 9.28 -16.73 12.50
CA ALA A 594 9.93 -15.91 13.53
C ALA A 594 11.09 -16.64 14.21
#